data_AF-A0A2V8K743-F1
#
_entry.id   AF-A0A2V8K743-F1
#
_cell.length_a   1.000
_cell.length_b   1.000
_cell.length_c   1.000
_cell.angle_alpha   90.00
_cell.angle_beta   90.00
_cell.angle_gamma   90.00
#
_symmetry.space_group_name_H-M   'P 1'
#
loop_
_entity.id
_entity.type
_entity.pdbx_description
1 polymer ?
#
loop_
_entity_poly.entity_id
_entity_poly.type
_entity_poly.pdbx_seq_one_letter_code
_entity_poly.pdbx_strand_id
1 'polypeptide(L)'
;MMPLSLSFTSFNDCKMYTMSKYNAMGFGINSASLENMMFSEESDPGLLIAFEGMDGSGKTTQQKLLKTCLEGNGEDVIVSKWNSSPLFKDLIKAKKRARLLDPVLYAVLHAADFRHRLETVIRPSLREGKIVLADRYIFTGITRDVARGIDRNWTINLYSSVRRPDLVFYFSASPELLAKRIAAYREIKFYEAGQDVTGLENSLESFLHFAPKVMQEYAKLHRGFGFTIVDARQSISDQHRFIRETYEEYQTRSQVNPRPLPLPQLMYK
;
A
#
# COMPACT_ATOMS: atom_id res chain seq x y z
N MET A 1 27.89 15.80 -43.97
CA MET A 1 27.17 16.02 -42.70
C MET A 1 25.71 15.68 -42.93
N MET A 2 25.27 14.48 -42.53
CA MET A 2 23.86 14.05 -42.56
C MET A 2 23.26 14.30 -41.17
N PRO A 3 22.05 14.87 -41.04
CA PRO A 3 21.34 14.87 -39.77
C PRO A 3 20.63 13.52 -39.58
N LEU A 4 20.90 12.86 -38.45
CA LEU A 4 20.18 11.70 -37.95
C LEU A 4 18.76 12.12 -37.54
N SER A 5 17.74 11.62 -38.26
CA SER A 5 16.35 11.70 -37.82
C SER A 5 16.09 10.62 -36.77
N LEU A 6 15.95 11.02 -35.51
CA LEU A 6 15.42 10.17 -34.44
C LEU A 6 13.90 10.03 -34.63
N SER A 7 13.45 8.85 -35.03
CA SER A 7 12.03 8.49 -35.04
C SER A 7 11.53 8.35 -33.59
N PHE A 8 10.72 9.31 -33.15
CA PHE A 8 9.90 9.15 -31.95
C PHE A 8 8.84 8.07 -32.24
N THR A 9 8.98 6.90 -31.63
CA THR A 9 7.88 5.93 -31.54
C THR A 9 6.76 6.53 -30.69
N SER A 10 5.55 6.51 -31.23
CA SER A 10 4.42 7.25 -30.67
C SER A 10 4.00 6.70 -29.31
N PHE A 11 3.91 7.58 -28.32
CA PHE A 11 3.21 7.36 -27.06
C PHE A 11 1.68 7.38 -27.30
N ASN A 12 1.14 6.37 -27.98
CA ASN A 12 -0.29 6.20 -28.16
C ASN A 12 -0.69 4.85 -27.57
N ASP A 13 -0.97 4.83 -26.26
CA ASP A 13 -1.94 3.91 -25.64
C ASP A 13 -2.28 4.32 -24.20
N CYS A 14 -2.38 5.64 -23.93
CA CYS A 14 -3.08 6.11 -22.75
C CYS A 14 -4.55 6.27 -23.13
N LYS A 15 -5.36 5.21 -22.92
CA LYS A 15 -6.82 5.33 -22.98
C LYS A 15 -7.26 6.26 -21.85
N MET A 16 -7.34 7.55 -22.18
CA MET A 16 -8.08 8.57 -21.46
C MET A 16 -9.56 8.14 -21.41
N TYR A 17 -9.95 7.40 -20.37
CA TYR A 17 -11.36 7.13 -20.10
C TYR A 17 -12.01 8.46 -19.68
N THR A 18 -12.95 8.92 -20.50
CA THR A 18 -13.66 10.19 -20.35
C THR A 18 -14.61 10.20 -19.13
N MET A 19 -14.54 11.28 -18.35
CA MET A 19 -15.13 11.49 -17.02
C MET A 19 -16.64 11.79 -16.96
N SER A 20 -17.47 11.38 -17.92
CA SER A 20 -18.83 11.95 -18.04
C SER A 20 -20.01 11.13 -17.48
N LYS A 21 -19.82 9.95 -16.85
CA LYS A 21 -20.98 9.08 -16.50
C LYS A 21 -21.19 8.70 -15.03
N TYR A 22 -20.36 9.12 -14.08
CA TYR A 22 -20.43 8.58 -12.72
C TYR A 22 -20.65 9.64 -11.63
N ASN A 23 -21.61 10.52 -11.83
CA ASN A 23 -22.09 11.42 -10.78
C ASN A 23 -23.61 11.31 -10.64
N ALA A 24 -24.05 10.31 -9.86
CA ALA A 24 -25.36 10.32 -9.20
C ALA A 24 -25.41 9.24 -8.10
N MET A 25 -25.65 9.71 -6.87
CA MET A 25 -26.14 8.97 -5.70
C MET A 25 -25.13 8.15 -4.88
N GLY A 26 -25.09 8.47 -3.58
CA GLY A 26 -24.26 7.81 -2.59
C GLY A 26 -24.63 6.33 -2.40
N PHE A 27 -23.59 5.55 -2.09
CA PHE A 27 -23.50 4.09 -1.97
C PHE A 27 -23.33 3.29 -3.26
N GLY A 28 -22.20 2.56 -3.32
CA GLY A 28 -22.17 1.23 -3.93
C GLY A 28 -21.30 1.04 -5.17
N ILE A 29 -20.06 1.54 -5.22
CA ILE A 29 -19.11 0.91 -6.15
C ILE A 29 -18.86 -0.51 -5.64
N ASN A 30 -19.32 -1.52 -6.39
CA ASN A 30 -19.07 -2.92 -6.05
C ASN A 30 -17.56 -3.21 -6.10
N SER A 31 -17.10 -4.23 -5.35
CA SER A 31 -15.67 -4.57 -5.26
C SER A 31 -15.02 -4.80 -6.63
N ALA A 32 -15.75 -5.42 -7.55
CA ALA A 32 -15.29 -5.66 -8.92
C ALA A 32 -15.00 -4.37 -9.71
N SER A 33 -15.83 -3.32 -9.56
CA SER A 33 -15.63 -2.03 -10.23
C SER A 33 -14.46 -1.25 -9.61
N LEU A 34 -14.25 -1.37 -8.29
CA LEU A 34 -13.06 -0.81 -7.62
C LEU A 34 -11.79 -1.54 -8.04
N GLU A 35 -11.84 -2.87 -8.16
CA GLU A 35 -10.71 -3.68 -8.62
C GLU A 35 -10.27 -3.32 -10.02
N ASN A 36 -11.21 -3.24 -10.98
CA ASN A 36 -10.91 -2.86 -12.37
C ASN A 36 -10.34 -1.44 -12.49
N MET A 37 -10.70 -0.55 -11.55
CA MET A 37 -10.18 0.81 -11.52
C MET A 37 -8.77 0.85 -10.90
N MET A 38 -8.50 0.02 -9.89
CA MET A 38 -7.24 0.03 -9.15
C MET A 38 -6.12 -0.71 -9.85
N PHE A 39 -6.41 -1.90 -10.37
CA PHE A 39 -5.38 -2.84 -10.77
C PHE A 39 -5.25 -2.98 -12.28
N SER A 40 -4.01 -3.07 -12.76
CA SER A 40 -3.72 -3.48 -14.13
C SER A 40 -3.83 -5.00 -14.27
N GLU A 41 -4.26 -5.45 -15.44
CA GLU A 41 -4.26 -6.86 -15.86
C GLU A 41 -2.84 -7.38 -16.19
N GLU A 42 -1.78 -6.72 -15.71
CA GLU A 42 -0.39 -7.09 -15.99
C GLU A 42 -0.06 -8.42 -15.30
N SER A 43 0.24 -9.45 -16.08
CA SER A 43 0.69 -10.76 -15.60
C SER A 43 2.21 -10.86 -15.60
N ASP A 44 2.88 -9.99 -14.83
CA ASP A 44 4.33 -10.10 -14.62
C ASP A 44 4.66 -11.43 -13.91
N PRO A 45 5.80 -12.08 -14.22
CA PRO A 45 6.16 -13.40 -13.67
C PRO A 45 6.56 -13.36 -12.18
N GLY A 46 6.97 -12.21 -11.66
CA GLY A 46 7.36 -12.03 -10.27
C GLY A 46 6.19 -11.95 -9.30
N LEU A 47 6.49 -12.08 -8.01
CA LEU A 47 5.51 -12.11 -6.93
C LEU A 47 5.50 -10.79 -6.14
N LEU A 48 4.33 -10.19 -5.95
CA LEU A 48 4.17 -8.98 -5.15
C LEU A 48 3.49 -9.29 -3.80
N ILE A 49 4.23 -9.14 -2.70
CA ILE A 49 3.72 -9.31 -1.33
C ILE A 49 3.72 -7.96 -0.60
N ALA A 50 2.55 -7.49 -0.19
CA ALA A 50 2.40 -6.23 0.54
C ALA A 50 2.26 -6.45 2.05
N PHE A 51 2.99 -5.66 2.84
CA PHE A 51 2.89 -5.59 4.30
C PHE A 51 2.19 -4.29 4.70
N GLU A 52 0.97 -4.39 5.18
CA GLU A 52 0.08 -3.26 5.49
C GLU A 52 -0.23 -3.15 6.98
N GLY A 53 -0.56 -1.93 7.43
CA GLY A 53 -0.90 -1.64 8.82
C GLY A 53 -0.20 -0.41 9.38
N MET A 54 -0.60 -0.01 10.60
CA MET A 54 -0.11 1.21 11.24
C MET A 54 1.34 1.12 11.72
N ASP A 55 2.00 2.25 11.93
CA ASP A 55 3.36 2.26 12.50
C ASP A 55 3.35 1.64 13.91
N GLY A 56 4.42 0.94 14.30
CA GLY A 56 4.46 0.16 15.54
C GLY A 56 3.84 -1.24 15.48
N SER A 57 3.24 -1.65 14.35
CA SER A 57 2.58 -2.96 14.23
C SER A 57 3.51 -4.16 13.99
N GLY A 58 4.80 -3.96 13.72
CA GLY A 58 5.76 -5.05 13.50
C GLY A 58 6.00 -5.48 12.05
N LYS A 59 5.32 -4.85 11.07
CA LYS A 59 5.49 -5.10 9.61
C LYS A 59 6.94 -5.20 9.17
N THR A 60 7.74 -4.18 9.44
CA THR A 60 9.14 -4.12 8.99
C THR A 60 9.99 -5.23 9.62
N THR A 61 9.66 -5.68 10.83
CA THR A 61 10.33 -6.84 11.44
C THR A 61 9.98 -8.11 10.69
N GLN A 62 8.69 -8.37 10.48
CA GLN A 62 8.25 -9.58 9.78
C GLN A 62 8.68 -9.64 8.31
N GLN A 63 8.65 -8.51 7.62
CA GLN A 63 9.15 -8.40 6.25
C GLN A 63 10.64 -8.78 6.16
N LYS A 64 11.47 -8.30 7.10
CA LYS A 64 12.89 -8.67 7.15
C LYS A 64 13.08 -10.17 7.42
N LEU A 65 12.31 -10.74 8.36
CA LEU A 65 12.39 -12.16 8.66
C LEU A 65 11.97 -13.01 7.45
N LEU A 66 10.89 -12.64 6.77
CA LEU A 66 10.45 -13.33 5.56
C LEU A 66 11.49 -13.19 4.45
N LYS A 67 12.05 -12.00 4.23
CA LYS A 67 13.14 -11.78 3.27
C LYS A 67 14.31 -12.74 3.53
N THR A 68 14.81 -12.79 4.76
CA THR A 68 15.92 -13.67 5.12
C THR A 68 15.59 -15.15 4.90
N CYS A 69 14.36 -15.57 5.23
CA CYS A 69 13.92 -16.95 4.98
C CYS A 69 13.89 -17.28 3.49
N LEU A 70 13.35 -16.39 2.66
CA LEU A 70 13.23 -16.58 1.21
C LEU A 70 14.60 -16.58 0.52
N GLU A 71 15.47 -15.63 0.86
CA GLU A 71 16.85 -15.61 0.34
C GLU A 71 17.64 -16.85 0.76
N GLY A 72 17.41 -17.34 1.98
CA GLY A 72 18.01 -18.60 2.46
C GLY A 72 17.56 -19.84 1.67
N ASN A 73 16.41 -19.76 0.98
CA ASN A 73 15.90 -20.80 0.10
C ASN A 73 16.31 -20.59 -1.37
N GLY A 74 17.13 -19.58 -1.67
CA GLY A 74 17.62 -19.29 -3.03
C GLY A 74 16.71 -18.39 -3.86
N GLU A 75 15.67 -17.78 -3.27
CA GLU A 75 14.79 -16.84 -3.96
C GLU A 75 15.45 -15.47 -4.16
N ASP A 76 15.19 -14.81 -5.29
CA ASP A 76 15.60 -13.43 -5.53
C ASP A 76 14.54 -12.46 -4.98
N VAL A 77 14.90 -11.74 -3.91
CA VAL A 77 13.96 -10.94 -3.12
C VAL A 77 14.41 -9.50 -3.01
N ILE A 78 13.54 -8.58 -3.44
CA ILE A 78 13.76 -7.13 -3.25
C ILE A 78 12.72 -6.53 -2.31
N VAL A 79 13.14 -5.47 -1.61
CA VAL A 79 12.27 -4.73 -0.69
C VAL A 79 11.98 -3.36 -1.27
N SER A 80 10.69 -3.08 -1.49
CA SER A 80 10.21 -1.74 -1.80
C SER A 80 9.70 -1.08 -0.52
N LYS A 81 10.32 0.03 -0.10
CA LYS A 81 9.89 0.75 1.12
C LYS A 81 9.00 1.92 0.77
N TRP A 82 7.96 2.15 1.55
CA TRP A 82 7.16 3.39 1.49
C TRP A 82 7.87 4.57 2.15
N ASN A 83 9.03 4.91 1.60
CA ASN A 83 9.75 6.13 1.88
C ASN A 83 9.70 7.04 0.65
N SER A 84 9.88 8.34 0.89
CA SER A 84 10.07 9.29 -0.19
C SER A 84 11.36 8.95 -0.93
N SER A 85 11.22 8.65 -2.22
CA SER A 85 12.30 8.49 -3.19
C SER A 85 13.18 9.74 -3.23
N PRO A 86 14.46 9.62 -3.67
CA PRO A 86 15.37 10.76 -3.75
C PRO A 86 14.79 11.96 -4.51
N LEU A 87 13.96 11.71 -5.53
CA LEU A 87 13.30 12.73 -6.34
C LEU A 87 12.38 13.66 -5.54
N PHE A 88 11.63 13.12 -4.56
CA PHE A 88 10.65 13.88 -3.80
C PHE A 88 11.03 14.08 -2.33
N LYS A 89 12.07 13.39 -1.85
CA LYS A 89 12.43 13.33 -0.43
C LYS A 89 12.66 14.70 0.19
N ASP A 90 13.44 15.55 -0.46
CA ASP A 90 13.80 16.86 0.13
C ASP A 90 12.61 17.81 0.12
N LEU A 91 11.82 17.82 -0.95
CA LEU A 91 10.58 18.59 -1.04
C LEU A 91 9.57 18.16 0.05
N ILE A 92 9.25 16.86 0.11
CA ILE A 92 8.31 16.32 1.10
C ILE A 92 8.82 16.59 2.51
N LYS A 93 10.12 16.38 2.78
CA LYS A 93 10.71 16.62 4.10
C LYS A 93 10.69 18.10 4.48
N ALA A 94 10.96 19.01 3.54
CA ALA A 94 10.91 20.45 3.79
C ALA A 94 9.48 20.90 4.10
N LYS A 95 8.51 20.50 3.28
CA LYS A 95 7.09 20.86 3.48
C LYS A 95 6.51 20.24 4.75
N LYS A 96 6.89 19.00 5.09
CA LYS A 96 6.52 18.37 6.36
C LYS A 96 7.03 19.15 7.57
N ARG A 97 8.31 19.56 7.54
CA ARG A 97 8.92 20.36 8.62
C ARG A 97 8.23 21.71 8.78
N ALA A 98 7.87 22.34 7.68
CA ALA A 98 7.15 23.62 7.69
C ALA A 98 5.64 23.48 8.00
N ARG A 99 5.11 22.26 8.16
CA ARG A 99 3.67 21.99 8.33
C ARG A 99 2.80 22.60 7.21
N LEU A 100 3.31 22.63 5.98
CA LEU A 100 2.69 23.27 4.82
C LEU A 100 1.99 22.29 3.87
N LEU A 101 1.71 21.06 4.31
CA LEU A 101 1.00 20.09 3.49
C LEU A 101 -0.44 20.00 3.98
N ASP A 102 -1.36 20.62 3.26
CA ASP A 102 -2.77 20.28 3.39
C ASP A 102 -3.00 18.83 2.92
N PRO A 103 -4.14 18.22 3.28
CA PRO A 103 -4.42 16.82 2.94
C PRO A 103 -4.29 16.48 1.45
N VAL A 104 -4.77 17.36 0.55
CA VAL A 104 -4.76 17.07 -0.90
C VAL A 104 -3.34 17.14 -1.43
N LEU A 105 -2.58 18.18 -1.08
CA LEU A 105 -1.18 18.28 -1.49
C LEU A 105 -0.34 17.11 -0.92
N TYR A 106 -0.63 16.70 0.32
CA TYR A 106 -0.01 15.53 0.94
C TYR A 106 -0.26 14.26 0.10
N ALA A 107 -1.52 14.00 -0.26
CA ALA A 107 -1.93 12.85 -1.08
C ALA A 107 -1.23 12.85 -2.45
N VAL A 108 -1.27 13.99 -3.18
CA VAL A 108 -0.66 14.12 -4.52
C VAL A 108 0.85 13.85 -4.47
N LEU A 109 1.57 14.44 -3.52
CA LEU A 109 3.02 14.24 -3.40
C LEU A 109 3.37 12.78 -3.08
N HIS A 110 2.56 12.14 -2.22
CA HIS A 110 2.76 10.72 -1.89
C HIS A 110 2.41 9.79 -3.05
N ALA A 111 1.39 10.13 -3.86
CA ALA A 111 1.05 9.39 -5.06
C ALA A 111 2.09 9.53 -6.16
N ALA A 112 2.61 10.75 -6.39
CA ALA A 112 3.70 10.99 -7.34
C ALA A 112 4.97 10.20 -6.97
N ASP A 113 5.32 10.20 -5.68
CA ASP A 113 6.44 9.42 -5.17
C ASP A 113 6.24 7.91 -5.35
N PHE A 114 5.04 7.42 -5.02
CA PHE A 114 4.69 6.02 -5.24
C PHE A 114 4.76 5.65 -6.73
N ARG A 115 4.26 6.50 -7.63
CA ARG A 115 4.29 6.23 -9.07
C ARG A 115 5.72 6.11 -9.57
N HIS A 116 6.61 7.00 -9.15
CA HIS A 116 8.03 6.89 -9.49
C HIS A 116 8.62 5.55 -9.01
N ARG A 117 8.34 5.14 -7.77
CA ARG A 117 8.80 3.85 -7.21
C ARG A 117 8.22 2.63 -7.93
N LEU A 118 6.96 2.72 -8.36
CA LEU A 118 6.29 1.68 -9.14
C LEU A 118 7.04 1.42 -10.45
N GLU A 119 7.36 2.48 -11.19
CA GLU A 119 8.02 2.36 -12.50
C GLU A 119 9.52 2.02 -12.41
N THR A 120 10.20 2.46 -11.35
CA THR A 120 11.67 2.34 -11.24
C THR A 120 12.14 1.14 -10.43
N VAL A 121 11.29 0.58 -9.56
CA VAL A 121 11.68 -0.50 -8.64
C VAL A 121 10.74 -1.69 -8.77
N ILE A 122 9.44 -1.47 -8.58
CA ILE A 122 8.47 -2.56 -8.43
C ILE A 122 8.24 -3.29 -9.76
N ARG A 123 7.80 -2.59 -10.81
CA ARG A 123 7.53 -3.19 -12.12
C ARG A 123 8.77 -3.85 -12.74
N PRO A 124 9.95 -3.22 -12.79
CA PRO A 124 11.13 -3.88 -13.33
C PRO A 124 11.46 -5.18 -12.59
N SER A 125 11.38 -5.18 -11.25
CA SER A 125 11.68 -6.37 -10.45
C SER A 125 10.67 -7.50 -10.69
N LEU A 126 9.37 -7.17 -10.81
CA LEU A 126 8.34 -8.17 -11.12
C LEU A 126 8.53 -8.76 -12.52
N ARG A 127 8.91 -7.95 -13.51
CA ARG A 127 9.23 -8.42 -14.87
C ARG A 127 10.43 -9.36 -14.91
N GLU A 128 11.40 -9.16 -14.02
CA GLU A 128 12.56 -10.03 -13.84
C GLU A 128 12.23 -11.33 -13.08
N GLY A 129 10.98 -11.54 -12.64
CA GLY A 129 10.57 -12.74 -11.92
C GLY A 129 10.88 -12.72 -10.42
N LYS A 130 11.29 -11.57 -9.87
CA LYS A 130 11.68 -11.44 -8.45
C LYS A 130 10.48 -11.40 -7.51
N ILE A 131 10.71 -11.75 -6.24
CA ILE A 131 9.75 -11.50 -5.16
C ILE A 131 9.93 -10.08 -4.65
N VAL A 132 8.90 -9.25 -4.78
CA VAL A 132 8.84 -7.89 -4.26
C VAL A 132 8.08 -7.85 -2.94
N LEU A 133 8.81 -7.62 -1.84
CA LEU A 133 8.22 -7.36 -0.52
C LEU A 133 8.01 -5.86 -0.33
N ALA A 134 6.77 -5.39 -0.51
CA ALA A 134 6.41 -3.99 -0.31
C ALA A 134 6.13 -3.69 1.18
N ASP A 135 7.00 -2.92 1.83
CA ASP A 135 6.71 -2.29 3.13
C ASP A 135 5.77 -1.11 2.88
N ARG A 136 4.47 -1.43 2.93
CA ARG A 136 3.32 -0.64 2.46
C ARG A 136 3.21 -0.52 0.94
N TYR A 137 1.99 -0.54 0.45
CA TYR A 137 1.58 -0.36 -0.93
C TYR A 137 0.47 0.71 -1.02
N ILE A 138 -0.29 0.75 -2.12
CA ILE A 138 -1.32 1.79 -2.34
C ILE A 138 -2.36 1.87 -1.21
N PHE A 139 -2.60 0.78 -0.49
CA PHE A 139 -3.59 0.73 0.59
C PHE A 139 -3.22 1.67 1.74
N THR A 140 -1.93 1.87 2.04
CA THR A 140 -1.51 2.90 3.00
C THR A 140 -1.90 4.31 2.54
N GLY A 141 -1.68 4.65 1.26
CA GLY A 141 -2.07 5.95 0.71
C GLY A 141 -3.58 6.14 0.82
N ILE A 142 -4.33 5.19 0.26
CA ILE A 142 -5.80 5.23 0.21
C ILE A 142 -6.42 5.39 1.60
N THR A 143 -6.03 4.55 2.56
CA THR A 143 -6.61 4.59 3.92
C THR A 143 -6.29 5.88 4.65
N ARG A 144 -5.07 6.39 4.52
CA ARG A 144 -4.63 7.62 5.20
C ARG A 144 -5.25 8.88 4.61
N ASP A 145 -5.48 8.90 3.31
CA ASP A 145 -6.07 10.04 2.60
C ASP A 145 -7.59 10.11 2.84
N VAL A 146 -8.28 8.97 2.77
CA VAL A 146 -9.71 8.89 3.12
C VAL A 146 -9.95 9.22 4.59
N ALA A 147 -9.07 8.76 5.50
CA ALA A 147 -9.16 9.12 6.91
C ALA A 147 -8.96 10.63 7.19
N ARG A 148 -8.34 11.36 6.25
CA ARG A 148 -8.22 12.83 6.26
C ARG A 148 -9.42 13.55 5.65
N GLY A 149 -10.44 12.81 5.21
CA GLY A 149 -11.66 13.37 4.62
C GLY A 149 -11.57 13.59 3.11
N ILE A 150 -10.54 13.06 2.44
CA ILE A 150 -10.44 13.11 0.97
C ILE A 150 -11.43 12.10 0.38
N ASP A 151 -12.05 12.45 -0.75
CA ASP A 151 -12.97 11.56 -1.46
C ASP A 151 -12.29 10.24 -1.85
N ARG A 152 -12.98 9.13 -1.56
CA ARG A 152 -12.45 7.78 -1.81
C ARG A 152 -12.19 7.53 -3.29
N ASN A 153 -13.11 7.91 -4.16
CA ASN A 153 -12.99 7.60 -5.58
C ASN A 153 -11.85 8.40 -6.19
N TRP A 154 -11.70 9.65 -5.77
CA TRP A 154 -10.56 10.48 -6.13
C TRP A 154 -9.25 9.86 -5.68
N THR A 155 -9.14 9.43 -4.43
CA THR A 155 -7.91 8.79 -3.92
C THR A 155 -7.62 7.46 -4.62
N ILE A 156 -8.64 6.65 -4.91
CA ILE A 156 -8.45 5.40 -5.64
C ILE A 156 -7.93 5.67 -7.07
N ASN A 157 -8.51 6.64 -7.76
CA ASN A 157 -8.05 7.08 -9.08
C ASN A 157 -6.64 7.67 -9.03
N LEU A 158 -6.27 8.35 -7.93
CA LEU A 158 -4.93 8.89 -7.76
C LEU A 158 -3.84 7.78 -7.72
N TYR A 159 -4.19 6.60 -7.20
CA TYR A 159 -3.29 5.45 -7.06
C TYR A 159 -3.54 4.33 -8.09
N SER A 160 -4.35 4.56 -9.12
CA SER A 160 -4.79 3.51 -10.05
C SER A 160 -3.68 2.99 -10.99
N SER A 161 -4.02 1.93 -11.73
CA SER A 161 -3.18 1.33 -12.77
C SER A 161 -1.89 0.70 -12.21
N VAL A 162 -2.04 -0.10 -11.16
CA VAL A 162 -0.93 -0.79 -10.48
C VAL A 162 -1.12 -2.30 -10.48
N ARG A 163 -0.04 -3.08 -10.36
CA ARG A 163 -0.17 -4.53 -10.20
C ARG A 163 -0.89 -4.86 -8.88
N ARG A 164 -1.93 -5.70 -8.95
CA ARG A 164 -2.56 -6.28 -7.76
C ARG A 164 -1.51 -7.03 -6.93
N PRO A 165 -1.40 -6.86 -5.60
CA PRO A 165 -0.55 -7.74 -4.80
C PRO A 165 -1.11 -9.16 -4.76
N ASP A 166 -0.23 -10.15 -4.84
CA ASP A 166 -0.57 -11.56 -4.79
C ASP A 166 -0.88 -12.00 -3.35
N LEU A 167 -0.19 -11.40 -2.38
CA LEU A 167 -0.48 -11.52 -0.95
C LEU A 167 -0.46 -10.15 -0.28
N VAL A 168 -1.38 -9.92 0.65
CA VAL A 168 -1.41 -8.73 1.50
C VAL A 168 -1.51 -9.15 2.95
N PHE A 169 -0.45 -8.94 3.72
CA PHE A 169 -0.46 -9.15 5.17
C PHE A 169 -0.83 -7.85 5.89
N TYR A 170 -2.00 -7.80 6.51
CA TYR A 170 -2.47 -6.66 7.29
C TYR A 170 -2.26 -6.88 8.79
N PHE A 171 -1.38 -6.09 9.39
CA PHE A 171 -0.98 -6.18 10.79
C PHE A 171 -1.94 -5.38 11.67
N SER A 172 -2.79 -6.11 12.40
CA SER A 172 -3.85 -5.54 13.24
C SER A 172 -3.45 -5.50 14.72
N ALA A 173 -3.61 -4.34 15.34
CA ALA A 173 -3.44 -4.09 16.77
C ALA A 173 -4.23 -2.84 17.17
N SER A 174 -4.51 -2.67 18.46
CA SER A 174 -5.23 -1.49 18.95
C SER A 174 -4.38 -0.21 18.85
N PRO A 175 -5.00 0.97 18.67
CA PRO A 175 -4.27 2.25 18.65
C PRO A 175 -3.39 2.47 19.87
N GLU A 176 -3.85 2.08 21.06
CA GLU A 176 -3.14 2.26 22.33
C GLU A 176 -1.85 1.42 22.36
N LEU A 177 -1.92 0.16 21.90
CA LEU A 177 -0.75 -0.71 21.82
C LEU A 177 0.27 -0.15 20.82
N LEU A 178 -0.19 0.32 19.66
CA LEU A 178 0.68 0.90 18.64
C LEU A 178 1.36 2.18 19.13
N ALA A 179 0.59 3.08 19.74
CA ALA A 179 1.10 4.31 20.34
C ALA A 179 2.17 4.00 21.40
N LYS A 180 1.90 3.04 22.30
CA LYS A 180 2.87 2.58 23.30
C LYS A 180 4.17 2.07 22.66
N ARG A 181 4.07 1.27 21.59
CA ARG A 181 5.25 0.75 20.87
C ARG A 181 6.04 1.83 20.15
N ILE A 182 5.38 2.83 19.56
CA ILE A 182 6.06 3.96 18.90
C ILE A 182 6.78 4.81 19.96
N ALA A 183 6.06 5.19 21.01
CA ALA A 183 6.55 6.04 22.11
C ALA A 183 7.76 5.45 22.84
N ALA A 184 7.92 4.12 22.86
CA ALA A 184 9.07 3.46 23.46
C ALA A 184 10.42 3.77 22.76
N TYR A 185 10.40 4.26 21.52
CA TYR A 185 11.63 4.54 20.75
C TYR A 185 11.71 5.94 20.15
N ARG A 186 10.57 6.63 19.98
CA ARG A 186 10.50 8.00 19.45
C ARG A 186 9.12 8.62 19.68
N GLU A 187 9.03 9.93 19.54
CA GLU A 187 7.75 10.61 19.44
C GLU A 187 6.97 10.24 18.16
N ILE A 188 5.64 10.26 18.26
CA ILE A 188 4.73 10.10 17.12
C ILE A 188 4.80 11.37 16.27
N LYS A 189 5.04 11.23 14.97
CA LYS A 189 5.24 12.39 14.09
C LYS A 189 3.93 13.08 13.78
N PHE A 190 3.97 14.39 13.52
CA PHE A 190 2.81 15.24 13.18
C PHE A 190 1.78 14.58 12.23
N TYR A 191 2.19 14.20 11.02
CA TYR A 191 1.29 13.57 10.02
C TYR A 191 0.98 12.09 10.31
N GLU A 192 1.79 11.42 11.14
CA GLU A 192 1.53 10.05 11.60
C GLU A 192 0.42 10.05 12.66
N ALA A 193 0.42 11.06 13.52
CA ALA A 193 -0.61 11.34 14.50
C ALA A 193 -1.87 11.96 13.90
N GLY A 194 -1.85 12.41 12.64
CA GLY A 194 -2.98 13.09 12.01
C GLY A 194 -3.24 14.50 12.54
N GLN A 195 -2.23 15.16 13.11
CA GLN A 195 -2.35 16.50 13.68
C GLN A 195 -2.74 17.55 12.64
N ASP A 196 -2.48 17.26 11.36
CA ASP A 196 -2.91 18.06 10.22
C ASP A 196 -4.44 18.14 10.06
N VAL A 197 -5.19 17.18 10.62
CA VAL A 197 -6.66 17.12 10.47
C VAL A 197 -7.43 17.00 11.77
N THR A 198 -6.79 16.65 12.89
CA THR A 198 -7.43 16.62 14.21
C THR A 198 -7.44 17.99 14.88
N GLY A 199 -6.47 18.86 14.56
CA GLY A 199 -6.26 20.13 15.25
C GLY A 199 -5.68 19.99 16.67
N LEU A 200 -5.33 18.77 17.10
CA LEU A 200 -4.82 18.51 18.44
C LEU A 200 -3.30 18.73 18.52
N GLU A 201 -2.85 19.46 19.54
CA GLU A 201 -1.42 19.74 19.74
C GLU A 201 -0.64 18.53 20.26
N ASN A 202 -1.27 17.72 21.11
CA ASN A 202 -0.67 16.50 21.64
C ASN A 202 -0.68 15.39 20.58
N SER A 203 0.51 14.89 20.22
CA SER A 203 0.66 13.89 19.16
C SER A 203 0.08 12.52 19.54
N LEU A 204 0.12 12.13 20.82
CA LEU A 204 -0.49 10.90 21.30
C LEU A 204 -2.02 10.98 21.22
N GLU A 205 -2.60 12.05 21.75
CA GLU A 205 -4.05 12.27 21.69
C GLU A 205 -4.54 12.33 20.24
N SER A 206 -3.86 13.11 19.40
CA SER A 206 -4.16 13.18 17.97
C SER A 206 -4.11 11.80 17.32
N PHE A 207 -3.08 11.00 17.62
CA PHE A 207 -2.95 9.65 17.09
C PHE A 207 -4.12 8.76 17.50
N LEU A 208 -4.55 8.80 18.77
CA LEU A 208 -5.67 8.01 19.26
C LEU A 208 -7.01 8.40 18.61
N HIS A 209 -7.15 9.65 18.15
CA HIS A 209 -8.31 10.09 17.36
C HIS A 209 -8.23 9.74 15.87
N PHE A 210 -7.03 9.77 15.28
CA PHE A 210 -6.82 9.55 13.85
C PHE A 210 -6.70 8.06 13.48
N ALA A 211 -5.98 7.27 14.29
CA ALA A 211 -5.71 5.86 14.05
C ALA A 211 -6.98 5.02 13.82
N PRO A 212 -8.07 5.16 14.62
CA PRO A 212 -9.30 4.40 14.39
C PRO A 212 -9.92 4.64 13.00
N LYS A 213 -9.84 5.87 12.48
CA LYS A 213 -10.34 6.21 11.14
C LYS A 213 -9.56 5.45 10.06
N VAL A 214 -8.23 5.44 10.16
CA VAL A 214 -7.35 4.70 9.24
C VAL A 214 -7.62 3.20 9.32
N MET A 215 -7.78 2.64 10.53
CA MET A 215 -8.10 1.21 10.73
C MET A 215 -9.45 0.83 10.15
N GLN A 216 -10.46 1.69 10.28
CA GLN A 216 -11.77 1.48 9.68
C GLN A 216 -11.67 1.38 8.15
N GLU A 217 -10.83 2.20 7.52
CA GLU A 217 -10.57 2.13 6.09
C GLU A 217 -9.82 0.85 5.69
N TYR A 218 -8.83 0.41 6.47
CA TYR A 218 -8.21 -0.91 6.26
C TYR A 218 -9.22 -2.06 6.36
N ALA A 219 -10.15 -2.03 7.32
CA ALA A 219 -11.19 -3.04 7.45
C ALA A 219 -12.14 -3.07 6.23
N LYS A 220 -12.43 -1.92 5.63
CA LYS A 220 -13.20 -1.85 4.38
C LYS A 220 -12.43 -2.44 3.21
N LEU A 221 -11.14 -2.14 3.08
CA LEU A 221 -10.29 -2.70 2.03
C LEU A 221 -10.09 -4.21 2.21
N HIS A 222 -9.89 -4.71 3.44
CA HIS A 222 -9.79 -6.15 3.71
C HIS A 222 -11.04 -6.89 3.23
N ARG A 223 -12.25 -6.37 3.49
CA ARG A 223 -13.49 -6.97 2.99
C ARG A 223 -13.58 -7.00 1.46
N GLY A 224 -12.98 -6.03 0.78
CA GLY A 224 -12.99 -5.94 -0.69
C GLY A 224 -11.90 -6.77 -1.38
N PHE A 225 -10.71 -6.85 -0.79
CA PHE A 225 -9.51 -7.40 -1.43
C PHE A 225 -8.96 -8.67 -0.78
N GLY A 226 -9.51 -9.11 0.36
CA GLY A 226 -9.16 -10.38 1.00
C GLY A 226 -7.78 -10.38 1.68
N PHE A 227 -7.44 -9.35 2.45
CA PHE A 227 -6.13 -9.31 3.15
C PHE A 227 -5.99 -10.45 4.17
N THR A 228 -4.79 -11.01 4.30
CA THR A 228 -4.45 -11.92 5.39
C THR A 228 -4.18 -11.12 6.66
N ILE A 229 -5.01 -11.27 7.68
CA ILE A 229 -4.86 -10.54 8.95
C ILE A 229 -3.78 -11.22 9.80
N VAL A 230 -2.76 -10.45 10.17
CA VAL A 230 -1.73 -10.86 11.14
C VAL A 230 -2.04 -10.19 12.47
N ASP A 231 -2.24 -10.98 13.54
CA ASP A 231 -2.44 -10.46 14.89
C ASP A 231 -1.10 -9.92 15.44
N ALA A 232 -0.94 -8.60 15.42
CA ALA A 232 0.29 -7.95 15.85
C ALA A 232 0.51 -7.96 17.39
N ARG A 233 -0.42 -8.55 18.16
CA ARG A 233 -0.28 -8.77 19.61
C ARG A 233 0.52 -10.02 19.94
N GLN A 234 0.54 -11.01 19.03
CA GLN A 234 1.26 -12.26 19.23
C GLN A 234 2.78 -12.06 19.24
N SER A 235 3.53 -13.10 19.63
CA SER A 235 4.98 -13.08 19.60
C SER A 235 5.51 -12.89 18.18
N ILE A 236 6.74 -12.38 18.04
CA ILE A 236 7.39 -12.25 16.72
C ILE A 236 7.48 -13.60 16.02
N SER A 237 7.78 -14.68 16.77
CA SER A 237 7.89 -16.04 16.24
C SER A 237 6.56 -16.59 15.74
N ASP A 238 5.46 -16.37 16.45
CA ASP A 238 4.15 -16.89 16.04
C ASP A 238 3.62 -16.15 14.82
N GLN A 239 3.76 -14.82 14.80
CA GLN A 239 3.46 -14.01 13.62
C GLN A 239 4.29 -14.47 12.41
N HIS A 240 5.59 -14.74 12.61
CA HIS A 240 6.48 -15.15 11.53
C HIS A 240 6.11 -16.53 10.98
N ARG A 241 5.79 -17.48 11.87
CA ARG A 241 5.33 -18.83 11.50
C ARG A 241 4.06 -18.74 10.64
N PHE A 242 3.07 -17.99 11.09
CA PHE A 242 1.83 -17.80 10.35
C PHE A 242 2.04 -17.19 8.95
N ILE A 243 2.92 -16.18 8.85
CA ILE A 243 3.26 -15.55 7.56
C ILE A 243 3.92 -16.55 6.62
N ARG A 244 4.85 -17.37 7.14
CA ARG A 244 5.52 -18.41 6.35
C ARG A 244 4.56 -19.48 5.87
N GLU A 245 3.74 -20.03 6.75
CA GLU A 245 2.73 -21.04 6.40
C GLU A 245 1.77 -20.51 5.33
N THR A 246 1.31 -19.26 5.47
CA THR A 246 0.46 -18.61 4.44
C THR A 246 1.17 -18.48 3.10
N TYR A 247 2.46 -18.12 3.10
CA TYR A 247 3.26 -18.04 1.87
C TYR A 247 3.45 -19.40 1.22
N GLU A 248 3.78 -20.43 1.99
CA GLU A 248 3.98 -21.81 1.53
C GLU A 248 2.67 -22.39 0.93
N GLU A 249 1.53 -22.13 1.57
CA GLU A 249 0.20 -22.45 1.04
C GLU A 249 -0.10 -21.75 -0.29
N TYR A 250 0.24 -20.46 -0.39
CA TYR A 250 0.05 -19.69 -1.62
C TYR A 250 0.89 -20.24 -2.77
N GLN A 251 2.16 -20.57 -2.51
CA GLN A 251 3.06 -21.17 -3.51
C GLN A 251 2.54 -22.51 -4.01
N THR A 252 2.11 -23.37 -3.09
CA THR A 252 1.54 -24.69 -3.42
C THR A 252 0.30 -24.56 -4.32
N ARG A 253 -0.58 -23.61 -4.02
CA ARG A 253 -1.79 -23.37 -4.83
C ARG A 253 -1.49 -22.76 -6.19
N SER A 254 -0.54 -21.83 -6.26
CA SER A 254 -0.17 -21.16 -7.52
C SER A 254 0.49 -22.13 -8.51
N GLN A 255 1.26 -23.11 -8.01
CA GLN A 255 1.83 -24.18 -8.83
C GLN A 255 0.75 -25.12 -9.39
N VAL A 256 -0.35 -25.32 -8.67
CA VAL A 256 -1.46 -26.20 -9.08
C VAL A 256 -2.49 -25.45 -9.96
N ASN A 257 -2.70 -24.15 -9.74
CA ASN A 257 -3.63 -23.33 -10.50
C ASN A 257 -3.10 -21.89 -10.66
N PRO A 258 -2.45 -21.55 -11.79
CA PRO A 258 -1.73 -20.28 -11.97
C PRO A 258 -2.63 -19.05 -12.16
N ARG A 259 -3.96 -19.16 -11.98
CA ARG A 259 -4.86 -18.00 -12.03
C ARG A 259 -4.84 -17.26 -10.68
N PRO A 260 -4.90 -15.92 -10.67
CA PRO A 260 -5.00 -15.16 -9.43
C PRO A 260 -6.20 -15.63 -8.61
N LEU A 261 -6.03 -15.68 -7.28
CA LEU A 261 -7.06 -16.15 -6.35
C LEU A 261 -8.39 -15.44 -6.65
N PRO A 262 -9.49 -16.17 -6.96
CA PRO A 262 -10.79 -15.55 -6.99
C PRO A 262 -11.09 -15.03 -5.58
N LEU A 263 -11.66 -13.82 -5.49
CA LEU A 263 -12.08 -13.24 -4.23
C LEU A 263 -12.94 -14.26 -3.44
N PRO A 264 -12.84 -14.28 -2.10
CA PRO A 264 -13.81 -14.99 -1.28
C PRO A 264 -15.21 -14.57 -1.75
N GLN A 265 -16.05 -15.53 -2.13
CA GLN A 265 -17.44 -15.23 -2.47
C GLN A 265 -18.08 -14.63 -1.22
N LEU A 266 -18.29 -13.32 -1.24
CA LEU A 266 -18.96 -12.59 -0.17
C LEU A 266 -20.39 -13.08 -0.12
N MET A 267 -20.68 -13.95 0.85
CA MET A 267 -22.05 -14.22 1.29
C MET A 267 -22.58 -12.92 1.91
N TYR A 268 -23.27 -12.12 1.10
CA TYR A 268 -24.08 -11.02 1.59
C TYR A 268 -25.23 -11.62 2.42
N LYS A 269 -25.20 -11.38 3.73
CA LYS A 269 -26.37 -11.42 4.61
C LYS A 269 -26.47 -10.10 5.34
#